data_AF-A0A5M8NZX1-F1
#
_entry.id   AF-A0A5M8NZX1-F1
#
_cell.length_a   1.000
_cell.length_b   1.000
_cell.length_c   1.000
_cell.angle_alpha   90.00
_cell.angle_beta   90.00
_cell.angle_gamma   90.00
#
_symmetry.space_group_name_H-M   'P 1'
#
loop_
_entity.id
_entity.type
_entity.pdbx_description
1 polymer ?
#
loop_
_entity_poly.entity_id
_entity_poly.type
_entity_poly.pdbx_seq_one_letter_code
_entity_poly.pdbx_strand_id
1 'polypeptide(L)'
;MQTNKIALYFLIVLCHCQLSCARKNADSISQTDRAISTLSAVYSYYPVSGSDLLREMYPFDETYTATYLDNSEQASHPNPYSYLWPFSGSLSAVSALYEASKDAQYLEILQTKVLPGLEEYWDTTRIPAGYASYIRTAPTSDRFYDDNIWIGIDFTDLYLLTGEKNYLQKARSIWQFVESGSDDALGGGIYWCEQKKRGKNACSNAPAAVYALKLFEATNDSSFFYKGKKLYEWTEQHLKDTVDNLYYDNLKLNGKVDMKKYSYNSGQMIQAGALLYKITRHENYLLEAQQTALSCYHHFFRDFKPLEGGTSFRLVKKENVWFIAILFRGFCELYRVDNYKEYLDAFQKNMDYAWIHAREENGLFNSDWSGDSKDASKWLLTQTAMVEMYARLSIENE
;
A
#
# COMPACT_ATOMS: atom_id res chain seq x y z
N MET A 1 -2.29 44.15 -39.51
CA MET A 1 -3.10 43.33 -38.56
C MET A 1 -3.30 41.88 -39.02
N GLN A 2 -2.37 41.31 -39.81
CA GLN A 2 -2.54 40.00 -40.47
C GLN A 2 -1.41 39.01 -40.13
N THR A 3 -0.29 39.49 -39.62
CA THR A 3 0.89 38.71 -39.20
C THR A 3 0.73 38.03 -37.83
N ASN A 4 -0.10 38.58 -36.92
CA ASN A 4 -0.32 37.98 -35.58
C ASN A 4 -1.27 36.77 -35.57
N LYS A 5 -2.07 36.55 -36.62
CA LYS A 5 -2.99 35.39 -36.67
C LYS A 5 -2.26 34.09 -37.06
N ILE A 6 -1.22 34.17 -37.90
CA ILE A 6 -0.47 32.99 -38.35
C ILE A 6 0.39 32.42 -37.20
N ALA A 7 1.02 33.27 -36.39
CA ALA A 7 1.80 32.85 -35.23
C ALA A 7 0.94 32.13 -34.17
N LEU A 8 -0.31 32.57 -33.97
CA LEU A 8 -1.23 31.94 -33.01
C LEU A 8 -1.72 30.56 -33.49
N TYR A 9 -1.97 30.39 -34.79
CA TYR A 9 -2.32 29.09 -35.37
C TYR A 9 -1.15 28.09 -35.32
N PHE A 10 0.09 28.54 -35.57
CA PHE A 10 1.26 27.67 -35.44
C PHE A 10 1.51 27.23 -33.98
N LEU A 11 1.30 28.12 -32.99
CA LEU A 11 1.43 27.74 -31.57
C LEU A 11 0.36 26.73 -31.13
N ILE A 12 -0.89 26.89 -31.57
CA ILE A 12 -1.99 25.98 -31.23
C ILE A 12 -1.77 24.60 -31.87
N VAL A 13 -1.31 24.55 -33.12
CA VAL A 13 -1.02 23.29 -33.82
C VAL A 13 0.19 22.56 -33.20
N LEU A 14 1.25 23.29 -32.82
CA LEU A 14 2.40 22.70 -32.10
C LEU A 14 2.00 22.15 -30.73
N CYS A 15 1.13 22.84 -30.00
CA CYS A 15 0.63 22.39 -28.69
C CYS A 15 -0.27 21.14 -28.82
N HIS A 16 -1.16 21.09 -29.81
CA HIS A 16 -1.99 19.90 -30.09
C HIS A 16 -1.17 18.70 -30.61
N CYS A 17 -0.11 18.95 -31.38
CA CYS A 17 0.77 17.88 -31.87
C CYS A 17 1.64 17.30 -30.74
N GLN A 18 2.11 18.14 -29.80
CA GLN A 18 2.82 17.67 -28.60
C GLN A 18 1.91 16.89 -27.65
N LEU A 19 0.66 17.33 -27.42
CA LEU A 19 -0.31 16.54 -26.64
C LEU A 19 -0.70 15.23 -27.33
N SER A 20 -0.84 15.21 -28.66
CA SER A 20 -1.21 14.00 -29.40
C SER A 20 -0.06 12.99 -29.49
N CYS A 21 1.19 13.43 -29.65
CA CYS A 21 2.37 12.56 -29.57
C CYS A 21 2.65 12.06 -28.15
N ALA A 22 2.42 12.90 -27.12
CA ALA A 22 2.52 12.46 -25.72
C ALA A 22 1.46 11.40 -25.38
N ARG A 23 0.21 11.56 -25.86
CA ARG A 23 -0.85 10.54 -25.71
C ARG A 23 -0.51 9.24 -26.45
N LYS A 24 -0.02 9.30 -27.69
CA LYS A 24 0.38 8.10 -28.45
C LYS A 24 1.55 7.33 -27.84
N ASN A 25 2.47 8.02 -27.15
CA ASN A 25 3.57 7.38 -26.42
C ASN A 25 3.16 6.85 -25.04
N ALA A 26 2.13 7.41 -24.39
CA ALA A 26 1.62 6.91 -23.12
C ALA A 26 0.87 5.58 -23.27
N ASP A 27 0.18 5.37 -24.40
CA ASP A 27 -0.54 4.13 -24.74
C ASP A 27 0.41 2.95 -25.09
N SER A 28 1.71 3.19 -25.25
CA SER A 28 2.70 2.16 -25.64
C SER A 28 3.63 1.68 -24.52
N ILE A 29 3.60 2.33 -23.35
CA ILE A 29 4.48 1.96 -22.22
C ILE A 29 3.79 0.88 -21.39
N SER A 30 4.45 -0.26 -21.19
CA SER A 30 3.92 -1.36 -20.38
C SER A 30 3.75 -0.95 -18.91
N GLN A 31 2.87 -1.64 -18.16
CA GLN A 31 2.71 -1.33 -16.73
C GLN A 31 4.00 -1.60 -15.94
N THR A 32 4.77 -2.62 -16.33
CA THR A 32 6.11 -2.86 -15.79
C THR A 32 7.04 -1.67 -16.05
N ASP A 33 7.14 -1.16 -17.27
CA ASP A 33 7.98 0.01 -17.57
C ASP A 33 7.56 1.27 -16.79
N ARG A 34 6.25 1.45 -16.56
CA ARG A 34 5.72 2.53 -15.72
C ARG A 34 6.16 2.39 -14.26
N ALA A 35 6.13 1.18 -13.71
CA ALA A 35 6.63 0.88 -12.39
C ALA A 35 8.15 1.15 -12.29
N ILE A 36 8.93 0.70 -13.27
CA ILE A 36 10.40 0.92 -13.36
C ILE A 36 10.73 2.41 -13.41
N SER A 37 10.05 3.16 -14.26
CA SER A 37 10.23 4.60 -14.39
C SER A 37 9.91 5.34 -13.08
N THR A 38 8.85 4.92 -12.40
CA THR A 38 8.44 5.52 -11.12
C THR A 38 9.45 5.20 -10.02
N LEU A 39 9.94 3.96 -9.94
CA LEU A 39 10.97 3.56 -8.98
C LEU A 39 12.27 4.33 -9.21
N SER A 40 12.65 4.53 -10.48
CA SER A 40 13.82 5.32 -10.85
C SER A 40 13.71 6.77 -10.37
N ALA A 41 12.52 7.38 -10.47
CA ALA A 41 12.26 8.70 -9.91
C ALA A 41 12.41 8.70 -8.37
N VAL A 42 11.88 7.68 -7.67
CA VAL A 42 12.06 7.55 -6.21
C VAL A 42 13.54 7.55 -5.84
N TYR A 43 14.36 6.70 -6.47
CA TYR A 43 15.80 6.64 -6.19
C TYR A 43 16.61 7.83 -6.74
N SER A 44 16.01 8.72 -7.53
CA SER A 44 16.66 9.98 -7.94
C SER A 44 16.50 11.09 -6.90
N TYR A 45 15.39 11.09 -6.15
CA TYR A 45 14.97 12.24 -5.36
C TYR A 45 14.94 12.02 -3.85
N TYR A 46 14.74 10.78 -3.41
CA TYR A 46 14.57 10.44 -1.99
C TYR A 46 15.82 9.93 -1.27
N PRO A 47 16.88 9.37 -1.90
CA PRO A 47 18.02 8.88 -1.13
C PRO A 47 18.73 9.93 -0.29
N VAL A 48 19.18 9.54 0.90
CA VAL A 48 20.03 10.36 1.76
C VAL A 48 21.48 9.94 1.59
N SER A 49 22.32 10.86 1.13
CA SER A 49 23.74 10.62 0.86
C SER A 49 24.46 9.98 2.06
N GLY A 50 25.23 8.93 1.80
CA GLY A 50 25.98 8.20 2.84
C GLY A 50 25.15 7.19 3.64
N SER A 51 23.90 6.92 3.26
CA SER A 51 23.04 5.93 3.91
C SER A 51 22.19 5.17 2.89
N ASP A 52 21.57 4.06 3.32
CA ASP A 52 20.55 3.34 2.55
C ASP A 52 19.13 3.78 2.91
N LEU A 53 18.98 4.97 3.51
CA LEU A 53 17.71 5.54 3.95
C LEU A 53 17.15 6.55 2.93
N LEU A 54 15.84 6.74 2.99
CA LEU A 54 15.09 7.64 2.11
C LEU A 54 14.51 8.83 2.90
N ARG A 55 14.30 9.98 2.24
CA ARG A 55 13.59 11.14 2.80
C ARG A 55 12.10 10.84 2.92
N GLU A 56 11.43 11.53 3.83
CA GLU A 56 9.97 11.48 3.97
C GLU A 56 9.26 12.11 2.76
N MET A 57 9.72 13.30 2.36
CA MET A 57 9.10 14.13 1.33
C MET A 57 10.12 14.57 0.28
N TYR A 58 9.64 14.83 -0.93
CA TYR A 58 10.35 15.57 -1.97
C TYR A 58 9.55 16.80 -2.45
N PRO A 59 10.14 18.02 -2.50
CA PRO A 59 11.47 18.36 -1.98
C PRO A 59 11.54 18.13 -0.47
N PHE A 60 12.75 17.94 0.05
CA PHE A 60 12.97 17.79 1.48
C PHE A 60 12.53 19.07 2.21
N ASP A 61 11.76 18.89 3.28
CA ASP A 61 11.26 19.97 4.13
C ASP A 61 11.70 19.72 5.58
N GLU A 62 12.64 20.54 6.04
CA GLU A 62 13.18 20.50 7.41
C GLU A 62 12.20 21.03 8.47
N THR A 63 10.99 21.45 8.07
CA THR A 63 9.91 21.87 8.97
C THR A 63 8.75 20.88 8.99
N TYR A 64 8.84 19.80 8.21
CA TYR A 64 7.80 18.79 8.14
C TYR A 64 7.54 18.14 9.52
N THR A 65 6.26 18.03 9.86
CA THR A 65 5.76 17.37 11.07
C THR A 65 4.86 16.22 10.64
N ALA A 66 5.18 14.99 11.09
CA ALA A 66 4.38 13.81 10.75
C ALA A 66 3.01 13.84 11.43
N THR A 67 1.93 13.76 10.67
CA THR A 67 0.55 13.85 11.19
C THR A 67 -0.08 12.50 11.53
N TYR A 68 0.62 11.41 11.25
CA TYR A 68 0.13 10.03 11.40
C TYR A 68 0.67 9.31 12.65
N LEU A 69 1.48 9.96 13.47
CA LEU A 69 2.00 9.39 14.71
C LEU A 69 1.05 9.66 15.88
N ASP A 70 0.92 8.70 16.79
CA ASP A 70 0.21 8.89 18.07
C ASP A 70 1.09 9.60 19.14
N ASN A 71 2.29 10.03 18.78
CA ASN A 71 3.25 10.71 19.66
C ASN A 71 3.56 12.12 19.14
N SER A 72 2.99 13.14 19.79
CA SER A 72 3.18 14.54 19.40
C SER A 72 4.63 15.02 19.54
N GLU A 73 5.38 14.49 20.51
CA GLU A 73 6.80 14.84 20.69
C GLU A 73 7.65 14.26 19.56
N GLN A 74 7.41 12.99 19.16
CA GLN A 74 8.12 12.42 18.01
C GLN A 74 7.73 13.17 16.72
N ALA A 75 6.44 13.48 16.56
CA ALA A 75 5.93 14.20 15.39
C ALA A 75 6.56 15.58 15.18
N SER A 76 6.90 16.31 16.25
CA SER A 76 7.39 17.69 16.19
C SER A 76 8.88 17.84 15.88
N HIS A 77 9.61 16.74 15.66
CA HIS A 77 11.03 16.80 15.33
C HIS A 77 11.24 16.57 13.83
N PRO A 78 11.90 17.50 13.11
CA PRO A 78 12.23 17.28 11.73
C PRO A 78 13.28 16.18 11.62
N ASN A 79 12.99 15.22 10.75
CA ASN A 79 13.74 13.99 10.64
C ASN A 79 14.49 13.93 9.31
N PRO A 80 15.79 13.60 9.31
CA PRO A 80 16.54 13.49 8.06
C PRO A 80 16.06 12.31 7.21
N TYR A 81 15.48 11.27 7.82
CA TYR A 81 15.00 10.08 7.15
C TYR A 81 13.48 9.95 7.30
N SER A 82 12.84 9.18 6.42
CA SER A 82 11.43 8.86 6.57
C SER A 82 11.17 8.03 7.82
N TYR A 83 9.93 8.04 8.29
CA TYR A 83 9.48 7.02 9.24
C TYR A 83 9.40 5.65 8.56
N LEU A 84 9.25 4.61 9.38
CA LEU A 84 9.18 3.22 8.93
C LEU A 84 8.03 2.99 7.96
N TRP A 85 6.84 3.53 8.21
CA TRP A 85 5.68 3.30 7.34
C TRP A 85 5.96 3.73 5.88
N PRO A 86 6.39 4.98 5.59
CA PRO A 86 6.83 5.35 4.25
C PRO A 86 8.00 4.53 3.71
N PHE A 87 9.00 4.22 4.54
CA PHE A 87 10.15 3.43 4.11
C PHE A 87 9.75 2.02 3.70
N SER A 88 8.81 1.40 4.42
CA SER A 88 8.31 0.04 4.17
C SER A 88 7.67 -0.11 2.79
N GLY A 89 7.12 0.97 2.24
CA GLY A 89 6.62 0.98 0.87
C GLY A 89 7.69 0.63 -0.16
N SER A 90 8.97 0.91 0.11
CA SER A 90 10.07 0.52 -0.79
C SER A 90 10.22 -1.01 -0.87
N LEU A 91 9.97 -1.74 0.22
CA LEU A 91 9.96 -3.20 0.23
C LEU A 91 8.81 -3.73 -0.64
N SER A 92 7.59 -3.21 -0.46
CA SER A 92 6.44 -3.60 -1.28
C SER A 92 6.68 -3.31 -2.77
N ALA A 93 7.17 -2.10 -3.08
CA ALA A 93 7.41 -1.63 -4.44
C ALA A 93 8.44 -2.48 -5.18
N VAL A 94 9.62 -2.71 -4.58
CA VAL A 94 10.68 -3.47 -5.23
C VAL A 94 10.35 -4.96 -5.30
N SER A 95 9.66 -5.51 -4.27
CA SER A 95 9.20 -6.91 -4.30
C SER A 95 8.18 -7.15 -5.41
N ALA A 96 7.21 -6.24 -5.58
CA ALA A 96 6.23 -6.32 -6.66
C ALA A 96 6.88 -6.17 -8.05
N LEU A 97 7.87 -5.29 -8.20
CA LEU A 97 8.64 -5.16 -9.44
C LEU A 97 9.45 -6.42 -9.77
N TYR A 98 10.07 -7.05 -8.77
CA TYR A 98 10.74 -8.33 -8.96
C TYR A 98 9.72 -9.41 -9.37
N GLU A 99 8.55 -9.46 -8.73
CA GLU A 99 7.50 -10.41 -9.10
C GLU A 99 7.04 -10.24 -10.55
N ALA A 100 6.82 -9.00 -10.99
CA ALA A 100 6.32 -8.67 -12.33
C ALA A 100 7.37 -8.88 -13.43
N SER A 101 8.63 -8.52 -13.18
CA SER A 101 9.69 -8.56 -14.22
C SER A 101 10.53 -9.84 -14.21
N LYS A 102 10.60 -10.52 -13.07
CA LYS A 102 11.58 -11.58 -12.76
C LYS A 102 13.04 -11.16 -12.97
N ASP A 103 13.32 -9.86 -12.99
CA ASP A 103 14.66 -9.33 -13.21
C ASP A 103 15.47 -9.32 -11.90
N ALA A 104 16.63 -9.98 -11.93
CA ALA A 104 17.53 -10.09 -10.79
C ALA A 104 18.04 -8.74 -10.28
N GLN A 105 18.01 -7.67 -11.09
CA GLN A 105 18.37 -6.33 -10.62
C GLN A 105 17.51 -5.87 -9.43
N TYR A 106 16.25 -6.28 -9.34
CA TYR A 106 15.37 -5.90 -8.24
C TYR A 106 15.66 -6.70 -6.97
N LEU A 107 16.16 -7.94 -7.08
CA LEU A 107 16.73 -8.66 -5.93
C LEU A 107 18.01 -7.97 -5.44
N GLU A 108 18.85 -7.48 -6.35
CA GLU A 108 20.06 -6.73 -5.98
C GLU A 108 19.69 -5.43 -5.25
N ILE A 109 18.70 -4.67 -5.74
CA ILE A 109 18.19 -3.47 -5.05
C ILE A 109 17.63 -3.84 -3.66
N LEU A 110 16.89 -4.94 -3.53
CA LEU A 110 16.42 -5.41 -2.22
C LEU A 110 17.60 -5.65 -1.28
N GLN A 111 18.59 -6.42 -1.72
CA GLN A 111 19.72 -6.85 -0.88
C GLN A 111 20.70 -5.73 -0.53
N THR A 112 20.89 -4.76 -1.43
CA THR A 112 21.93 -3.73 -1.30
C THR A 112 21.41 -2.36 -0.86
N LYS A 113 20.08 -2.13 -0.91
CA LYS A 113 19.46 -0.86 -0.57
C LYS A 113 18.32 -1.04 0.44
N VAL A 114 17.27 -1.76 0.04
CA VAL A 114 16.02 -1.80 0.84
C VAL A 114 16.23 -2.50 2.17
N LEU A 115 16.77 -3.72 2.17
CA LEU A 115 16.93 -4.51 3.39
C LEU A 115 17.96 -3.90 4.35
N PRO A 116 19.15 -3.43 3.92
CA PRO A 116 20.06 -2.69 4.81
C PRO A 116 19.40 -1.46 5.44
N GLY A 117 18.69 -0.64 4.66
CA GLY A 117 17.97 0.51 5.19
C GLY A 117 16.86 0.12 6.18
N LEU A 118 16.16 -0.99 5.92
CA LEU A 118 15.11 -1.50 6.82
C LEU A 118 15.69 -1.97 8.16
N GLU A 119 16.86 -2.60 8.17
CA GLU A 119 17.54 -3.04 9.40
C GLU A 119 17.96 -1.87 10.31
N GLU A 120 18.06 -0.64 9.80
CA GLU A 120 18.26 0.53 10.67
C GLU A 120 17.06 0.84 11.57
N TYR A 121 15.87 0.31 11.26
CA TYR A 121 14.67 0.40 12.10
C TYR A 121 14.48 -0.82 13.02
N TRP A 122 15.29 -1.87 12.88
CA TRP A 122 15.11 -3.12 13.62
C TRP A 122 15.57 -2.97 15.08
N ASP A 123 14.60 -2.96 15.99
CA ASP A 123 14.85 -2.81 17.42
C ASP A 123 14.92 -4.16 18.12
N THR A 124 16.11 -4.49 18.62
CA THR A 124 16.42 -5.69 19.40
C THR A 124 16.58 -5.40 20.90
N THR A 125 16.47 -4.14 21.31
CA THR A 125 16.60 -3.71 22.72
C THR A 125 15.32 -3.98 23.52
N ARG A 126 14.16 -3.98 22.83
CA ARG A 126 12.85 -4.36 23.38
C ARG A 126 12.44 -5.75 22.87
N ILE A 127 11.76 -6.54 23.71
CA ILE A 127 11.37 -7.93 23.41
C ILE A 127 9.83 -8.03 23.33
N PRO A 128 9.26 -8.70 22.31
CA PRO A 128 9.95 -9.29 21.15
C PRO A 128 10.62 -8.25 20.26
N ALA A 129 11.66 -8.65 19.53
CA ALA A 129 12.32 -7.77 18.56
C ALA A 129 11.35 -7.43 17.43
N GLY A 130 11.36 -6.18 16.98
CA GLY A 130 10.41 -5.64 16.01
C GLY A 130 10.92 -4.33 15.43
N TYR A 131 10.44 -3.96 14.26
CA TYR A 131 10.78 -2.66 13.67
C TYR A 131 10.09 -1.53 14.45
N ALA A 132 10.86 -0.49 14.78
CA ALA A 132 10.36 0.72 15.40
C ALA A 132 10.00 1.77 14.34
N SER A 133 9.13 2.73 14.68
CA SER A 133 8.67 3.75 13.73
C SER A 133 9.81 4.63 13.19
N TYR A 134 10.95 4.69 13.87
CA TYR A 134 12.13 5.43 13.48
C TYR A 134 13.42 4.65 13.75
N ILE A 135 14.52 5.12 13.15
CA ILE A 135 15.80 4.40 13.18
C ILE A 135 16.34 4.22 14.61
N ARG A 136 16.97 3.08 14.87
CA ARG A 136 17.46 2.65 16.19
C ARG A 136 18.58 3.52 16.78
N THR A 137 19.22 4.35 15.97
CA THR A 137 20.29 5.28 16.40
C THR A 137 19.75 6.65 16.84
N ALA A 138 18.47 6.91 16.62
CA ALA A 138 17.77 8.09 17.12
C ALA A 138 17.15 7.82 18.51
N PRO A 139 16.59 8.84 19.19
CA PRO A 139 15.82 8.62 20.41
C PRO A 139 14.73 7.56 20.22
N THR A 140 14.51 6.74 21.25
CA THR A 140 13.59 5.59 21.18
C THR A 140 12.21 6.00 20.69
N SER A 141 11.80 5.41 19.56
CA SER A 141 10.51 5.68 18.94
C SER A 141 9.46 4.62 19.31
N ASP A 142 8.19 4.93 19.05
CA ASP A 142 7.08 3.99 19.23
C ASP A 142 7.22 2.80 18.26
N ARG A 143 6.69 1.62 18.62
CA ARG A 143 6.60 0.45 17.73
C ARG A 143 5.13 0.17 17.44
N PHE A 144 4.82 -0.04 16.17
CA PHE A 144 3.47 -0.27 15.69
C PHE A 144 3.35 -1.69 15.14
N TYR A 145 2.29 -2.39 15.56
CA TYR A 145 2.06 -3.77 15.14
C TYR A 145 1.72 -3.84 13.65
N ASP A 146 0.95 -2.88 13.11
CA ASP A 146 0.60 -2.78 11.69
C ASP A 146 1.80 -2.47 10.81
N ASP A 147 2.68 -1.54 11.18
CA ASP A 147 3.96 -1.32 10.46
C ASP A 147 4.72 -2.64 10.25
N ASN A 148 4.79 -3.46 11.30
CA ASN A 148 5.44 -4.76 11.26
C ASN A 148 4.65 -5.78 10.43
N ILE A 149 3.31 -5.75 10.44
CA ILE A 149 2.47 -6.64 9.63
C ILE A 149 2.75 -6.44 8.13
N TRP A 150 2.82 -5.19 7.65
CA TRP A 150 3.06 -4.91 6.22
C TRP A 150 4.40 -5.48 5.74
N ILE A 151 5.44 -5.24 6.53
CA ILE A 151 6.79 -5.76 6.26
C ILE A 151 6.79 -7.30 6.32
N GLY A 152 6.08 -7.87 7.28
CA GLY A 152 5.96 -9.31 7.45
C GLY A 152 5.26 -10.01 6.27
N ILE A 153 4.21 -9.39 5.72
CA ILE A 153 3.53 -9.84 4.49
C ILE A 153 4.53 -9.86 3.34
N ASP A 154 5.25 -8.77 3.12
CA ASP A 154 6.18 -8.66 1.99
C ASP A 154 7.36 -9.65 2.11
N PHE A 155 7.90 -9.90 3.32
CA PHE A 155 8.89 -10.96 3.52
C PHE A 155 8.33 -12.37 3.27
N THR A 156 7.05 -12.59 3.57
CA THR A 156 6.40 -13.88 3.28
C THR A 156 6.22 -14.07 1.78
N ASP A 157 5.79 -13.01 1.08
CA ASP A 157 5.66 -13.01 -0.37
C ASP A 157 7.02 -13.21 -1.05
N LEU A 158 8.08 -12.54 -0.58
CA LEU A 158 9.45 -12.77 -1.08
C LEU A 158 9.90 -14.22 -0.89
N TYR A 159 9.59 -14.85 0.24
CA TYR A 159 9.89 -16.28 0.43
C TYR A 159 9.10 -17.15 -0.54
N LEU A 160 7.80 -16.91 -0.73
CA LEU A 160 6.98 -17.67 -1.67
C LEU A 160 7.48 -17.52 -3.12
N LEU A 161 8.04 -16.35 -3.47
CA LEU A 161 8.58 -16.05 -4.79
C LEU A 161 9.97 -16.64 -5.06
N THR A 162 10.81 -16.78 -4.02
CA THR A 162 12.25 -17.08 -4.18
C THR A 162 12.67 -18.41 -3.56
N GLY A 163 11.93 -18.90 -2.55
CA GLY A 163 12.34 -20.02 -1.71
C GLY A 163 13.46 -19.69 -0.72
N GLU A 164 13.93 -18.44 -0.64
CA GLU A 164 15.07 -18.05 0.19
C GLU A 164 14.71 -18.01 1.68
N LYS A 165 15.32 -18.93 2.46
CA LYS A 165 14.92 -19.19 3.85
C LYS A 165 15.10 -17.99 4.78
N ASN A 166 16.00 -17.07 4.46
CA ASN A 166 16.22 -15.86 5.27
C ASN A 166 14.99 -14.96 5.30
N TYR A 167 14.22 -14.88 4.20
CA TYR A 167 12.97 -14.13 4.16
C TYR A 167 11.91 -14.76 5.08
N LEU A 168 11.76 -16.08 5.04
CA LEU A 168 10.84 -16.78 5.95
C LEU A 168 11.26 -16.65 7.42
N GLN A 169 12.55 -16.73 7.73
CA GLN A 169 13.05 -16.54 9.09
C GLN A 169 12.71 -15.14 9.61
N LYS A 170 12.94 -14.11 8.79
CA LYS A 170 12.60 -12.73 9.14
C LYS A 170 11.09 -12.55 9.29
N ALA A 171 10.28 -13.08 8.37
CA ALA A 171 8.83 -13.10 8.50
C ALA A 171 8.39 -13.77 9.82
N ARG A 172 8.91 -14.95 10.18
CA ARG A 172 8.54 -15.57 11.45
C ARG A 172 8.95 -14.76 12.68
N SER A 173 10.11 -14.09 12.63
CA SER A 173 10.55 -13.19 13.71
C SER A 173 9.62 -11.99 13.86
N ILE A 174 9.18 -11.40 12.76
CA ILE A 174 8.23 -10.27 12.77
C ILE A 174 6.87 -10.73 13.31
N TRP A 175 6.39 -11.92 12.90
CA TRP A 175 5.14 -12.48 13.42
C TRP A 175 5.17 -12.62 14.95
N GLN A 176 6.30 -12.99 15.56
CA GLN A 176 6.40 -13.07 17.02
C GLN A 176 6.12 -11.73 17.72
N PHE A 177 6.59 -10.62 17.13
CA PHE A 177 6.26 -9.29 17.62
C PHE A 177 4.77 -8.97 17.42
N VAL A 178 4.24 -9.20 16.22
CA VAL A 178 2.83 -8.97 15.89
C VAL A 178 1.89 -9.74 16.84
N GLU A 179 2.18 -11.03 17.07
CA GLU A 179 1.40 -11.91 17.94
C GLU A 179 1.40 -11.44 19.40
N SER A 180 2.49 -10.83 19.88
CA SER A 180 2.55 -10.25 21.23
C SER A 180 1.62 -9.06 21.45
N GLY A 181 1.09 -8.48 20.37
CA GLY A 181 0.08 -7.44 20.38
C GLY A 181 -1.35 -7.95 20.63
N SER A 182 -1.56 -9.25 20.74
CA SER A 182 -2.87 -9.84 21.05
C SER A 182 -3.03 -10.20 22.52
N ASP A 183 -4.26 -10.06 23.02
CA ASP A 183 -4.72 -10.50 24.34
C ASP A 183 -6.23 -10.78 24.29
N ASP A 184 -6.82 -11.23 25.40
CA ASP A 184 -8.26 -11.57 25.48
C ASP A 184 -9.18 -10.35 25.61
N ALA A 185 -8.64 -9.13 25.73
CA ALA A 185 -9.46 -7.92 25.80
C ALA A 185 -10.29 -7.78 24.51
N LEU A 186 -11.57 -7.43 24.67
CA LEU A 186 -12.53 -7.35 23.56
C LEU A 186 -12.67 -8.67 22.77
N GLY A 187 -12.41 -9.81 23.41
CA GLY A 187 -12.53 -11.14 22.79
C GLY A 187 -11.39 -11.52 21.84
N GLY A 188 -10.32 -10.71 21.78
CA GLY A 188 -9.17 -10.98 20.92
C GLY A 188 -8.66 -9.74 20.19
N GLY A 189 -8.12 -9.97 19.00
CA GLY A 189 -7.54 -8.96 18.14
C GLY A 189 -6.17 -8.43 18.61
N ILE A 190 -5.56 -7.59 17.79
CA ILE A 190 -4.23 -7.02 17.96
C ILE A 190 -4.35 -5.50 18.16
N TYR A 191 -3.63 -4.96 19.14
CA TYR A 191 -3.52 -3.51 19.32
C TYR A 191 -2.82 -2.85 18.13
N TRP A 192 -2.91 -1.52 18.02
CA TRP A 192 -2.22 -0.77 16.96
C TRP A 192 -0.78 -0.39 17.36
N CYS A 193 -0.61 0.30 18.49
CA CYS A 193 0.67 0.74 19.01
C CYS A 193 1.06 -0.05 20.26
N GLU A 194 2.29 -0.55 20.33
CA GLU A 194 2.79 -1.30 21.48
C GLU A 194 2.74 -0.48 22.76
N GLN A 195 3.16 0.79 22.70
CA GLN A 195 3.22 1.71 23.84
C GLN A 195 1.83 2.23 24.25
N LYS A 196 0.84 2.22 23.34
CA LYS A 196 -0.47 2.87 23.52
C LYS A 196 -1.62 1.93 23.17
N LYS A 197 -1.84 0.94 24.02
CA LYS A 197 -2.90 -0.08 23.88
C LYS A 197 -4.30 0.47 24.20
N ARG A 198 -4.84 1.34 23.33
CA ARG A 198 -6.13 2.05 23.54
C ARG A 198 -7.35 1.37 22.92
N GLY A 199 -7.12 0.44 22.00
CA GLY A 199 -8.15 -0.25 21.24
C GLY A 199 -7.54 -1.19 20.20
N LYS A 200 -8.41 -1.91 19.49
CA LYS A 200 -8.06 -2.88 18.46
C LYS A 200 -8.53 -2.31 17.11
N ASN A 201 -7.62 -2.22 16.14
CA ASN A 201 -7.88 -1.53 14.87
C ASN A 201 -8.06 -2.52 13.73
N ALA A 202 -8.86 -2.20 12.72
CA ALA A 202 -8.92 -3.00 11.50
C ALA A 202 -7.53 -3.09 10.84
N CYS A 203 -6.74 -2.00 10.87
CA CYS A 203 -5.39 -1.93 10.31
C CYS A 203 -4.36 -2.87 10.92
N SER A 204 -4.58 -3.35 12.15
CA SER A 204 -3.70 -4.32 12.82
C SER A 204 -4.28 -5.73 12.85
N ASN A 205 -5.52 -5.94 12.38
CA ASN A 205 -6.22 -7.22 12.47
C ASN A 205 -6.53 -7.83 11.10
N ALA A 206 -7.11 -7.05 10.18
CA ALA A 206 -7.38 -7.51 8.81
C ALA A 206 -6.09 -7.93 8.07
N PRO A 207 -5.02 -7.13 8.02
CA PRO A 207 -3.77 -7.57 7.40
C PRO A 207 -3.02 -8.62 8.22
N ALA A 208 -3.20 -8.67 9.54
CA ALA A 208 -2.63 -9.76 10.34
C ALA A 208 -3.26 -11.11 10.00
N ALA A 209 -4.55 -11.12 9.63
CA ALA A 209 -5.20 -12.31 9.08
C ALA A 209 -4.55 -12.72 7.75
N VAL A 210 -4.37 -11.78 6.82
CA VAL A 210 -3.65 -12.02 5.54
C VAL A 210 -2.26 -12.58 5.79
N TYR A 211 -1.50 -11.96 6.69
CA TYR A 211 -0.14 -12.36 7.03
C TYR A 211 -0.08 -13.78 7.59
N ALA A 212 -0.93 -14.12 8.56
CA ALA A 212 -1.00 -15.46 9.11
C ALA A 212 -1.36 -16.49 8.03
N LEU A 213 -2.34 -16.20 7.16
CA LEU A 213 -2.76 -17.12 6.10
C LEU A 213 -1.64 -17.34 5.07
N LYS A 214 -0.88 -16.30 4.71
CA LYS A 214 0.31 -16.44 3.85
C LYS A 214 1.43 -17.23 4.54
N LEU A 215 1.64 -17.05 5.85
CA LEU A 215 2.59 -17.88 6.60
C LEU A 215 2.15 -19.36 6.63
N PHE A 216 0.84 -19.62 6.68
CA PHE A 216 0.32 -20.98 6.52
C PHE A 216 0.65 -21.54 5.13
N GLU A 217 0.42 -20.79 4.04
CA GLU A 217 0.82 -21.22 2.69
C GLU A 217 2.34 -21.48 2.59
N ALA A 218 3.16 -20.64 3.22
CA ALA A 218 4.62 -20.76 3.19
C ALA A 218 5.19 -21.93 4.00
N THR A 219 4.48 -22.38 5.04
CA THR A 219 5.04 -23.33 6.05
C THR A 219 4.24 -24.62 6.19
N ASN A 220 2.99 -24.63 5.76
CA ASN A 220 2.00 -25.67 6.05
C ASN A 220 1.76 -25.91 7.56
N ASP A 221 2.15 -24.97 8.43
CA ASP A 221 1.90 -25.02 9.88
C ASP A 221 0.48 -24.52 10.18
N SER A 222 -0.42 -25.45 10.51
CA SER A 222 -1.84 -25.16 10.76
C SER A 222 -2.07 -24.14 11.88
N SER A 223 -1.11 -23.89 12.77
CA SER A 223 -1.25 -22.86 13.80
C SER A 223 -1.46 -21.47 13.18
N PHE A 224 -0.80 -21.18 12.05
CA PHE A 224 -1.00 -19.92 11.32
C PHE A 224 -2.38 -19.83 10.67
N PHE A 225 -2.90 -20.94 10.13
CA PHE A 225 -4.26 -20.97 9.60
C PHE A 225 -5.29 -20.60 10.68
N TYR A 226 -5.22 -21.21 11.86
CA TYR A 226 -6.16 -20.92 12.95
C TYR A 226 -6.02 -19.49 13.48
N LYS A 227 -4.81 -18.95 13.53
CA LYS A 227 -4.57 -17.55 13.91
C LYS A 227 -5.18 -16.58 12.89
N GLY A 228 -4.94 -16.81 11.60
CA GLY A 228 -5.49 -16.00 10.52
C GLY A 228 -7.02 -16.03 10.50
N LYS A 229 -7.61 -17.22 10.61
CA LYS A 229 -9.06 -17.39 10.71
C LYS A 229 -9.64 -16.66 11.93
N LYS A 230 -9.02 -16.78 13.11
CA LYS A 230 -9.48 -16.09 14.33
C LYS A 230 -9.45 -14.57 14.18
N LEU A 231 -8.40 -14.02 13.56
CA LEU A 231 -8.27 -12.57 13.33
C LEU A 231 -9.29 -12.06 12.31
N TYR A 232 -9.54 -12.82 11.24
CA TYR A 232 -10.59 -12.51 10.27
C TYR A 232 -11.97 -12.46 10.94
N GLU A 233 -12.36 -13.53 11.64
CA GLU A 233 -13.66 -13.65 12.28
C GLU A 233 -13.86 -12.59 13.38
N TRP A 234 -12.80 -12.28 14.15
CA TRP A 234 -12.84 -11.21 15.13
C TRP A 234 -13.09 -9.84 14.46
N THR A 235 -12.41 -9.57 13.34
CA THR A 235 -12.54 -8.29 12.62
C THR A 235 -13.92 -8.15 11.98
N GLU A 236 -14.40 -9.21 11.34
CA GLU A 236 -15.76 -9.29 10.80
C GLU A 236 -16.81 -9.03 11.88
N GLN A 237 -16.74 -9.74 13.01
CA GLN A 237 -17.72 -9.63 14.08
C GLN A 237 -17.80 -8.22 14.69
N HIS A 238 -16.66 -7.55 14.85
CA HIS A 238 -16.59 -6.31 15.65
C HIS A 238 -16.55 -5.03 14.82
N LEU A 239 -16.06 -5.09 13.58
CA LEU A 239 -15.76 -3.90 12.78
C LEU A 239 -16.48 -3.87 11.43
N LYS A 240 -17.18 -4.92 11.01
CA LYS A 240 -18.00 -4.88 9.81
C LYS A 240 -19.27 -4.07 10.05
N ASP A 241 -19.53 -3.10 9.18
CA ASP A 241 -20.83 -2.44 9.08
C ASP A 241 -21.80 -3.36 8.32
N THR A 242 -22.85 -3.85 8.98
CA THR A 242 -23.82 -4.75 8.36
C THR A 242 -24.76 -4.06 7.37
N VAL A 243 -24.74 -2.72 7.29
CA VAL A 243 -25.56 -1.96 6.33
C VAL A 243 -24.93 -1.94 4.94
N ASP A 244 -23.60 -1.76 4.87
CA ASP A 244 -22.90 -1.62 3.60
C ASP A 244 -21.68 -2.56 3.44
N ASN A 245 -21.43 -3.48 4.36
CA ASN A 245 -20.35 -4.47 4.32
C ASN A 245 -18.92 -3.88 4.27
N LEU A 246 -18.76 -2.60 4.64
CA LEU A 246 -17.45 -1.96 4.81
C LEU A 246 -16.97 -2.05 6.26
N TYR A 247 -15.67 -1.88 6.46
CA TYR A 247 -15.03 -2.02 7.77
C TYR A 247 -14.70 -0.69 8.42
N TYR A 248 -15.14 -0.55 9.66
CA TYR A 248 -14.82 0.55 10.57
C TYR A 248 -13.35 0.53 11.00
N ASP A 249 -12.89 1.63 11.59
CA ASP A 249 -11.47 1.84 11.87
C ASP A 249 -10.98 1.09 13.11
N ASN A 250 -11.66 1.26 14.25
CA ASN A 250 -11.23 0.63 15.50
C ASN A 250 -12.35 0.43 16.52
N LEU A 251 -12.14 -0.53 17.41
CA LEU A 251 -12.90 -0.76 18.64
C LEU A 251 -12.05 -0.37 19.84
N LYS A 252 -12.48 0.67 20.56
CA LYS A 252 -11.79 1.14 21.77
C LYS A 252 -12.06 0.20 22.94
N LEU A 253 -11.17 0.20 23.94
CA LEU A 253 -11.31 -0.65 25.14
C LEU A 253 -12.60 -0.40 25.94
N ASN A 254 -13.23 0.77 25.78
CA ASN A 254 -14.52 1.10 26.38
C ASN A 254 -15.74 0.63 25.56
N GLY A 255 -15.52 -0.15 24.49
CA GLY A 255 -16.57 -0.67 23.62
C GLY A 255 -17.05 0.29 22.53
N LYS A 256 -16.51 1.52 22.44
CA LYS A 256 -16.88 2.47 21.38
C LYS A 256 -16.16 2.14 20.07
N VAL A 257 -16.94 2.03 18.99
CA VAL A 257 -16.41 1.90 17.63
C VAL A 257 -16.16 3.28 17.01
N ASP A 258 -14.98 3.47 16.40
CA ASP A 258 -14.72 4.57 15.47
C ASP A 258 -15.17 4.17 14.07
N MET A 259 -16.29 4.74 13.62
CA MET A 259 -17.00 4.32 12.41
C MET A 259 -16.40 4.88 11.11
N LYS A 260 -15.22 5.49 11.13
CA LYS A 260 -14.51 5.89 9.91
C LYS A 260 -14.20 4.67 9.05
N LYS A 261 -14.31 4.84 7.73
CA LYS A 261 -14.06 3.81 6.73
C LYS A 261 -12.91 4.23 5.85
N TYR A 262 -11.87 3.41 5.86
CA TYR A 262 -10.70 3.58 4.99
C TYR A 262 -10.65 2.40 4.03
N SER A 263 -10.25 2.64 2.78
CA SER A 263 -10.28 1.61 1.74
C SER A 263 -9.46 0.38 2.09
N TYR A 264 -8.27 0.58 2.67
CA TYR A 264 -7.34 -0.50 3.03
C TYR A 264 -7.89 -1.44 4.11
N ASN A 265 -8.70 -0.95 5.06
CA ASN A 265 -9.33 -1.80 6.08
C ASN A 265 -10.26 -2.82 5.42
N SER A 266 -11.10 -2.37 4.49
CA SER A 266 -12.00 -3.26 3.75
C SER A 266 -11.24 -4.09 2.71
N GLY A 267 -10.22 -3.50 2.06
CA GLY A 267 -9.31 -4.17 1.15
C GLY A 267 -8.63 -5.41 1.72
N GLN A 268 -8.13 -5.32 2.96
CA GLN A 268 -7.51 -6.46 3.63
C GLN A 268 -8.52 -7.52 4.07
N MET A 269 -9.77 -7.15 4.34
CA MET A 269 -10.82 -8.15 4.59
C MET A 269 -11.24 -8.88 3.31
N ILE A 270 -11.23 -8.20 2.16
CA ILE A 270 -11.38 -8.86 0.84
C ILE A 270 -10.24 -9.86 0.64
N GLN A 271 -8.98 -9.43 0.85
CA GLN A 271 -7.81 -10.29 0.67
C GLN A 271 -7.83 -11.51 1.61
N ALA A 272 -8.13 -11.30 2.89
CA ALA A 272 -8.20 -12.38 3.87
C ALA A 272 -9.35 -13.36 3.58
N GLY A 273 -10.52 -12.86 3.15
CA GLY A 273 -11.65 -13.70 2.74
C GLY A 273 -11.32 -14.55 1.51
N ALA A 274 -10.69 -13.97 0.50
CA ALA A 274 -10.24 -14.69 -0.69
C ALA A 274 -9.21 -15.80 -0.34
N LEU A 275 -8.24 -15.51 0.54
CA LEU A 275 -7.27 -16.51 1.04
C LEU A 275 -7.96 -17.63 1.83
N LEU A 276 -8.89 -17.29 2.73
CA LEU A 276 -9.65 -18.30 3.48
C LEU A 276 -10.48 -19.18 2.55
N TYR A 277 -11.12 -18.62 1.53
CA TYR A 277 -11.82 -19.39 0.51
C TYR A 277 -10.87 -20.32 -0.25
N LYS A 278 -9.71 -19.80 -0.71
CA LYS A 278 -8.69 -20.59 -1.41
C LYS A 278 -8.23 -21.79 -0.58
N ILE A 279 -8.02 -21.60 0.72
CA ILE A 279 -7.55 -22.63 1.67
C ILE A 279 -8.66 -23.64 2.03
N THR A 280 -9.87 -23.17 2.32
CA THR A 280 -10.93 -23.99 2.94
C THR A 280 -12.00 -24.47 1.97
N ARG A 281 -12.17 -23.77 0.84
CA ARG A 281 -13.31 -23.91 -0.10
C ARG A 281 -14.68 -23.67 0.55
N HIS A 282 -14.73 -22.98 1.69
CA HIS A 282 -15.99 -22.59 2.30
C HIS A 282 -16.54 -21.33 1.61
N GLU A 283 -17.65 -21.51 0.88
CA GLU A 283 -18.26 -20.46 0.03
C GLU A 283 -18.62 -19.17 0.77
N ASN A 284 -18.90 -19.22 2.07
CA ASN A 284 -19.20 -18.01 2.85
C ASN A 284 -18.05 -16.99 2.79
N TYR A 285 -16.79 -17.42 2.82
CA TYR A 285 -15.66 -16.48 2.75
C TYR A 285 -15.56 -15.78 1.38
N LEU A 286 -15.91 -16.49 0.30
CA LEU A 286 -15.96 -15.90 -1.03
C LEU A 286 -17.10 -14.89 -1.14
N LEU A 287 -18.30 -15.26 -0.69
CA LEU A 287 -19.47 -14.38 -0.72
C LEU A 287 -19.21 -13.09 0.07
N GLU A 288 -18.60 -13.21 1.24
CA GLU A 288 -18.23 -12.07 2.08
C GLU A 288 -17.21 -11.15 1.40
N ALA A 289 -16.14 -11.73 0.80
CA ALA A 289 -15.17 -10.96 0.05
C ALA A 289 -15.79 -10.24 -1.16
N GLN A 290 -16.71 -10.88 -1.88
CA GLN A 290 -17.41 -10.30 -3.03
C GLN A 290 -18.34 -9.16 -2.63
N GLN A 291 -19.07 -9.30 -1.52
CA GLN A 291 -19.95 -8.24 -1.00
C GLN A 291 -19.14 -7.02 -0.56
N THR A 292 -18.07 -7.21 0.21
CA THR A 292 -17.19 -6.10 0.59
C THR A 292 -16.51 -5.47 -0.62
N ALA A 293 -16.09 -6.26 -1.62
CA ALA A 293 -15.50 -5.76 -2.85
C ALA A 293 -16.46 -4.85 -3.65
N LEU A 294 -17.71 -5.29 -3.81
CA LEU A 294 -18.75 -4.51 -4.46
C LEU A 294 -19.01 -3.18 -3.72
N SER A 295 -19.10 -3.25 -2.39
CA SER A 295 -19.27 -2.06 -1.54
C SER A 295 -18.08 -1.11 -1.63
N CYS A 296 -16.84 -1.63 -1.67
CA CYS A 296 -15.66 -0.82 -1.90
C CYS A 296 -15.73 -0.11 -3.25
N TYR A 297 -16.11 -0.81 -4.31
CA TYR A 297 -16.28 -0.20 -5.63
C TYR A 297 -17.37 0.88 -5.62
N HIS A 298 -18.49 0.68 -4.92
CA HIS A 298 -19.51 1.72 -4.80
C HIS A 298 -19.08 2.91 -3.95
N HIS A 299 -18.37 2.67 -2.84
CA HIS A 299 -18.06 3.69 -1.85
C HIS A 299 -16.78 4.47 -2.17
N PHE A 300 -15.70 3.81 -2.59
CA PHE A 300 -14.39 4.46 -2.80
C PHE A 300 -14.17 4.93 -4.25
N PHE A 301 -15.10 4.65 -5.16
CA PHE A 301 -15.07 5.17 -6.53
C PHE A 301 -16.25 6.11 -6.77
N ARG A 302 -16.09 7.04 -7.71
CA ARG A 302 -17.11 7.99 -8.14
C ARG A 302 -17.17 8.06 -9.65
N ASP A 303 -18.34 8.37 -10.20
CA ASP A 303 -18.46 8.62 -11.62
C ASP A 303 -17.60 9.81 -12.02
N PHE A 304 -16.87 9.67 -13.12
CA PHE A 304 -15.93 10.66 -13.60
C PHE A 304 -16.01 10.78 -15.12
N LYS A 305 -15.96 12.03 -15.58
CA LYS A 305 -15.94 12.39 -16.99
C LYS A 305 -14.73 13.30 -17.24
N PRO A 306 -13.73 12.84 -18.02
CA PRO A 306 -12.57 13.66 -18.35
C PRO A 306 -12.98 14.98 -19.03
N LEU A 307 -12.36 16.09 -18.62
CA LEU A 307 -12.62 17.42 -19.19
C LEU A 307 -12.19 17.53 -20.65
N GLU A 308 -11.13 16.81 -21.01
CA GLU A 308 -10.52 16.79 -22.34
C GLU A 308 -11.27 15.91 -23.36
N GLY A 309 -12.43 15.38 -22.98
CA GLY A 309 -13.17 14.36 -23.74
C GLY A 309 -12.63 12.95 -23.48
N GLY A 310 -13.45 11.94 -23.76
CA GLY A 310 -13.14 10.53 -23.50
C GLY A 310 -14.33 9.76 -22.94
N THR A 311 -14.13 8.47 -22.73
CA THR A 311 -15.15 7.58 -22.15
C THR A 311 -15.24 7.84 -20.65
N SER A 312 -16.46 8.03 -20.14
CA SER A 312 -16.70 8.11 -18.69
C SER A 312 -16.31 6.80 -18.01
N PHE A 313 -15.73 6.89 -16.82
CA PHE A 313 -15.37 5.73 -16.01
C PHE A 313 -15.52 6.09 -14.52
N ARG A 314 -15.34 5.11 -13.63
CA ARG A 314 -15.37 5.36 -12.19
C ARG A 314 -13.95 5.64 -11.68
N LEU A 315 -13.70 6.88 -11.26
CA LEU A 315 -12.42 7.31 -10.70
C LEU A 315 -12.39 7.00 -9.20
N VAL A 316 -11.26 6.52 -8.70
CA VAL A 316 -11.02 6.38 -7.25
C VAL A 316 -11.11 7.76 -6.60
N LYS A 317 -11.81 7.84 -5.47
CA LYS A 317 -11.92 9.07 -4.68
C LYS A 317 -10.56 9.40 -4.09
N LYS A 318 -10.24 10.70 -4.00
CA LYS A 318 -8.98 11.16 -3.39
C LYS A 318 -8.91 10.71 -1.93
N GLU A 319 -7.91 9.90 -1.62
CA GLU A 319 -7.48 9.51 -0.26
C GLU A 319 -5.96 9.29 -0.25
N ASN A 320 -5.43 8.72 0.83
CA ASN A 320 -4.04 8.27 0.86
C ASN A 320 -3.80 7.20 -0.24
N VAL A 321 -2.90 7.47 -1.18
CA VAL A 321 -2.61 6.60 -2.32
C VAL A 321 -2.15 5.20 -1.91
N TRP A 322 -1.50 5.05 -0.76
CA TRP A 322 -1.16 3.74 -0.24
C TRP A 322 -2.38 2.98 0.28
N PHE A 323 -3.41 3.65 0.82
CA PHE A 323 -4.66 2.95 1.14
C PHE A 323 -5.30 2.35 -0.11
N ILE A 324 -5.27 3.10 -1.22
CA ILE A 324 -5.74 2.64 -2.54
C ILE A 324 -4.95 1.41 -3.00
N ALA A 325 -3.62 1.41 -2.84
CA ALA A 325 -2.77 0.26 -3.20
C ALA A 325 -3.07 -0.98 -2.36
N ILE A 326 -3.35 -0.82 -1.06
CA ILE A 326 -3.73 -1.94 -0.20
C ILE A 326 -5.15 -2.45 -0.51
N LEU A 327 -6.08 -1.59 -0.92
CA LEU A 327 -7.36 -2.02 -1.49
C LEU A 327 -7.14 -2.86 -2.76
N PHE A 328 -6.22 -2.42 -3.62
CA PHE A 328 -5.90 -3.15 -4.85
C PHE A 328 -5.39 -4.56 -4.59
N ARG A 329 -4.57 -4.79 -3.55
CA ARG A 329 -4.14 -6.15 -3.13
C ARG A 329 -5.33 -7.09 -2.91
N GLY A 330 -6.41 -6.59 -2.28
CA GLY A 330 -7.65 -7.34 -2.07
C GLY A 330 -8.36 -7.70 -3.35
N PHE A 331 -8.48 -6.76 -4.29
CA PHE A 331 -9.08 -7.04 -5.59
C PHE A 331 -8.27 -8.04 -6.42
N CYS A 332 -6.93 -7.96 -6.41
CA CYS A 332 -6.08 -8.95 -7.07
C CYS A 332 -6.30 -10.35 -6.50
N GLU A 333 -6.30 -10.50 -5.16
CA GLU A 333 -6.48 -11.81 -4.53
C GLU A 333 -7.89 -12.38 -4.78
N LEU A 334 -8.92 -11.54 -4.79
CA LEU A 334 -10.28 -11.95 -5.14
C LEU A 334 -10.39 -12.41 -6.60
N TYR A 335 -9.81 -11.65 -7.54
CA TYR A 335 -9.81 -12.00 -8.95
C TYR A 335 -9.21 -13.40 -9.20
N ARG A 336 -8.16 -13.77 -8.49
CA ARG A 336 -7.52 -15.09 -8.61
C ARG A 336 -8.42 -16.26 -8.21
N VAL A 337 -9.49 -16.01 -7.45
CA VAL A 337 -10.42 -17.06 -7.00
C VAL A 337 -11.78 -17.01 -7.70
N ASP A 338 -12.22 -15.86 -8.24
CA ASP A 338 -13.53 -15.72 -8.89
C ASP A 338 -13.49 -15.28 -10.37
N ASN A 339 -12.33 -14.85 -10.87
CA ASN A 339 -12.10 -14.34 -12.22
C ASN A 339 -12.93 -13.10 -12.61
N TYR A 340 -13.46 -12.34 -11.64
CA TYR A 340 -14.25 -11.13 -11.90
C TYR A 340 -13.36 -9.90 -12.12
N LYS A 341 -13.13 -9.54 -13.39
CA LYS A 341 -12.11 -8.53 -13.78
C LYS A 341 -12.51 -7.06 -13.60
N GLU A 342 -13.79 -6.74 -13.35
CA GLU A 342 -14.30 -5.35 -13.32
C GLU A 342 -13.48 -4.41 -12.41
N TYR A 343 -13.09 -4.87 -11.22
CA TYR A 343 -12.33 -4.04 -10.28
C TYR A 343 -10.90 -3.78 -10.75
N LEU A 344 -10.27 -4.78 -11.38
CA LEU A 344 -8.93 -4.65 -11.98
C LEU A 344 -8.99 -3.73 -13.20
N ASP A 345 -10.00 -3.87 -14.06
CA ASP A 345 -10.22 -2.99 -15.21
C ASP A 345 -10.48 -1.54 -14.78
N ALA A 346 -11.19 -1.34 -13.66
CA ALA A 346 -11.36 -0.02 -13.07
C ALA A 346 -10.03 0.56 -12.59
N PHE A 347 -9.20 -0.22 -11.89
CA PHE A 347 -7.86 0.20 -11.47
C PHE A 347 -6.95 0.50 -12.67
N GLN A 348 -6.99 -0.32 -13.71
CA GLN A 348 -6.24 -0.10 -14.95
C GLN A 348 -6.57 1.27 -15.55
N LYS A 349 -7.87 1.57 -15.74
CA LYS A 349 -8.32 2.89 -16.24
C LYS A 349 -7.88 4.04 -15.33
N ASN A 350 -7.93 3.86 -14.01
CA ASN A 350 -7.48 4.87 -13.05
C ASN A 350 -5.98 5.13 -13.15
N MET A 351 -5.17 4.07 -13.23
CA MET A 351 -3.71 4.14 -13.29
C MET A 351 -3.23 4.66 -14.65
N ASP A 352 -3.93 4.35 -15.75
CA ASP A 352 -3.71 4.96 -17.06
C ASP A 352 -3.99 6.47 -17.03
N TYR A 353 -5.10 6.87 -16.40
CA TYR A 353 -5.45 8.28 -16.26
C TYR A 353 -4.46 9.03 -15.37
N ALA A 354 -4.09 8.46 -14.21
CA ALA A 354 -3.10 9.03 -13.30
C ALA A 354 -1.72 9.20 -13.93
N TRP A 355 -1.31 8.29 -14.82
CA TRP A 355 -0.05 8.38 -15.56
C TRP A 355 0.05 9.68 -16.37
N ILE A 356 -1.06 10.11 -16.96
CA ILE A 356 -1.12 11.30 -17.83
C ILE A 356 -1.38 12.57 -16.99
N HIS A 357 -2.24 12.48 -15.98
CA HIS A 357 -2.82 13.66 -15.32
C HIS A 357 -2.27 13.95 -13.92
N ALA A 358 -1.77 12.94 -13.21
CA ALA A 358 -1.26 13.09 -11.85
C ALA A 358 0.28 13.07 -11.78
N ARG A 359 0.95 12.52 -12.79
CA ARG A 359 2.42 12.44 -12.88
C ARG A 359 3.04 13.77 -13.33
N GLU A 360 4.08 14.21 -12.65
CA GLU A 360 4.86 15.42 -12.99
C GLU A 360 6.07 15.08 -13.89
N GLU A 361 6.72 16.12 -14.42
CA GLU A 361 7.91 15.98 -15.29
C GLU A 361 9.07 15.26 -14.60
N ASN A 362 9.20 15.42 -13.28
CA ASN A 362 10.17 14.70 -12.46
C ASN A 362 9.80 13.20 -12.28
N GLY A 363 8.65 12.77 -12.76
CA GLY A 363 8.16 11.40 -12.66
C GLY A 363 7.50 11.01 -11.36
N LEU A 364 7.28 11.96 -10.45
CA LEU A 364 6.54 11.76 -9.21
C LEU A 364 5.06 12.08 -9.40
N PHE A 365 4.22 11.43 -8.61
CA PHE A 365 2.77 11.53 -8.69
C PHE A 365 2.18 12.40 -7.59
N ASN A 366 1.18 13.18 -7.99
CA ASN A 366 0.23 13.82 -7.08
C ASN A 366 -0.79 12.81 -6.55
N SER A 367 -1.28 13.04 -5.35
CA SER A 367 -2.29 12.22 -4.66
C SER A 367 -3.68 12.28 -5.31
N ASP A 368 -3.95 13.34 -6.07
CA ASP A 368 -5.22 13.52 -6.77
C ASP A 368 -5.13 13.01 -8.21
N TRP A 369 -5.66 11.81 -8.44
CA TRP A 369 -5.65 11.17 -9.75
C TRP A 369 -6.57 11.81 -10.79
N SER A 370 -7.43 12.75 -10.39
CA SER A 370 -8.19 13.54 -11.37
C SER A 370 -7.31 14.53 -12.14
N GLY A 371 -6.14 14.89 -11.58
CA GLY A 371 -5.29 15.97 -12.09
C GLY A 371 -5.77 17.38 -11.73
N ASP A 372 -6.87 17.53 -10.99
CA ASP A 372 -7.44 18.82 -10.62
C ASP A 372 -6.61 19.58 -9.57
N SER A 373 -5.82 18.84 -8.77
CA SER A 373 -4.94 19.42 -7.76
C SER A 373 -3.52 18.84 -7.81
N LYS A 374 -2.55 19.67 -7.44
CA LYS A 374 -1.15 19.28 -7.26
C LYS A 374 -0.75 19.40 -5.80
N ASP A 375 -0.01 18.42 -5.32
CA ASP A 375 0.57 18.43 -3.98
C ASP A 375 1.82 19.32 -3.99
N ALA A 376 1.95 20.16 -2.98
CA ALA A 376 3.11 21.04 -2.80
C ALA A 376 4.42 20.24 -2.61
N SER A 377 4.31 19.07 -1.99
CA SER A 377 5.40 18.12 -1.78
C SER A 377 4.89 16.69 -2.02
N LYS A 378 5.80 15.82 -2.41
CA LYS A 378 5.53 14.44 -2.78
C LYS A 378 5.98 13.53 -1.66
N TRP A 379 5.04 12.77 -1.12
CA TRP A 379 5.32 11.85 -0.02
C TRP A 379 5.88 10.54 -0.55
N LEU A 380 6.93 10.00 0.09
CA LEU A 380 7.59 8.76 -0.32
C LEU A 380 6.59 7.62 -0.48
N LEU A 381 5.70 7.45 0.51
CA LEU A 381 4.75 6.34 0.54
C LEU A 381 3.79 6.35 -0.66
N THR A 382 3.37 7.54 -1.11
CA THR A 382 2.59 7.71 -2.34
C THR A 382 3.32 7.15 -3.55
N GLN A 383 4.62 7.45 -3.67
CA GLN A 383 5.39 7.07 -4.84
C GLN A 383 5.64 5.57 -4.89
N THR A 384 6.01 4.97 -3.75
CA THR A 384 6.19 3.53 -3.65
C THR A 384 4.88 2.76 -3.87
N ALA A 385 3.75 3.30 -3.42
CA ALA A 385 2.44 2.72 -3.71
C ALA A 385 2.11 2.75 -5.22
N MET A 386 2.47 3.82 -5.94
CA MET A 386 2.31 3.86 -7.41
C MET A 386 3.16 2.79 -8.10
N VAL A 387 4.42 2.60 -7.67
CA VAL A 387 5.29 1.53 -8.20
C VAL A 387 4.63 0.17 -8.00
N GLU A 388 4.16 -0.12 -6.77
CA GLU A 388 3.50 -1.39 -6.45
C GLU A 388 2.27 -1.64 -7.33
N MET A 389 1.38 -0.65 -7.47
CA MET A 389 0.14 -0.80 -8.25
C MET A 389 0.43 -1.02 -9.73
N TYR A 390 1.39 -0.31 -10.33
CA TYR A 390 1.78 -0.54 -11.72
C TYR A 390 2.41 -1.93 -11.91
N ALA A 391 3.28 -2.37 -11.00
CA ALA A 391 3.88 -3.69 -11.08
C ALA A 391 2.82 -4.81 -10.97
N ARG A 392 1.89 -4.69 -10.02
CA ARG A 392 0.78 -5.64 -9.84
C ARG A 392 -0.17 -5.67 -11.03
N LEU A 393 -0.50 -4.52 -11.64
CA LEU A 393 -1.30 -4.48 -12.86
C LEU A 393 -0.63 -5.22 -14.03
N SER A 394 0.70 -5.28 -14.08
CA SER A 394 1.39 -6.10 -15.08
C SER A 394 1.12 -7.60 -14.86
N ILE A 395 1.18 -8.06 -13.61
CA ILE A 395 1.00 -9.46 -13.24
C ILE A 395 -0.42 -9.95 -13.56
N GLU A 396 -1.45 -9.15 -13.27
CA GLU A 396 -2.85 -9.58 -13.44
C GLU A 396 -3.40 -9.42 -14.88
N ASN A 397 -2.59 -8.90 -15.81
CA ASN A 397 -2.94 -8.72 -17.22
C ASN A 397 -2.20 -9.68 -18.16
N GLU A 398 -1.27 -10.48 -17.64
CA GLU A 398 -0.68 -11.64 -18.31
C GLU A 398 -1.59 -12.86 -18.19
#